data_AF-A0A0M8T932-F1
#
_entry.id   AF-A0A0M8T932-F1
#
_cell.length_a   1.000
_cell.length_b   1.000
_cell.length_c   1.000
_cell.angle_alpha   90.00
_cell.angle_beta   90.00
_cell.angle_gamma   90.00
#
_symmetry.space_group_name_H-M   'P 1'
#
loop_
_entity.id
_entity.type
_entity.pdbx_description
1 polymer ?
#
loop_
_entity_poly.entity_id
_entity_poly.type
_entity_poly.pdbx_seq_one_letter_code
_entity_poly.pdbx_strand_id
1 'polypeptide(L)'
;MDMARLRGLLDSVLAALYTRYTEKELPALCERLGLPPPGAGSTKHERLVASLAACPDGRLPTVADAVLEPEKLGQAERMALQEVLCLGRHHVEIPSRTRRELARDFDLSDHLG
;
A
#
# COMPACT_ATOMS: atom_id res chain seq x y z
N MET A 1 0.48 14.50 4.59
CA MET A 1 -0.16 13.26 4.11
C MET A 1 -1.36 12.94 4.99
N ASP A 2 -2.45 12.45 4.42
CA ASP A 2 -3.64 12.05 5.17
C ASP A 2 -3.47 10.62 5.73
N MET A 3 -3.16 10.53 7.03
CA MET A 3 -2.87 9.25 7.70
C MET A 3 -4.13 8.41 7.93
N ALA A 4 -5.29 9.05 8.09
CA ALA A 4 -6.56 8.36 8.26
C ALA A 4 -6.95 7.67 6.94
N ARG A 5 -6.83 8.37 5.81
CA ARG A 5 -7.04 7.80 4.47
C ARG A 5 -6.05 6.66 4.19
N LEU A 6 -4.77 6.82 4.53
CA LEU A 6 -3.76 5.78 4.35
C LEU A 6 -4.08 4.51 5.17
N ARG A 7 -4.48 4.69 6.43
CA ARG A 7 -4.88 3.56 7.28
C ARG A 7 -6.09 2.82 6.73
N GLY A 8 -7.10 3.55 6.25
CA GLY A 8 -8.29 2.93 5.64
C GLY A 8 -7.96 2.12 4.38
N LEU A 9 -7.04 2.60 3.55
CA LEU A 9 -6.56 1.85 2.37
C LEU A 9 -5.75 0.61 2.77
N LEU A 10 -4.91 0.71 3.81
CA LEU A 10 -4.20 -0.45 4.32
C LEU A 10 -5.16 -1.50 4.88
N ASP A 11 -6.21 -1.10 5.57
CA ASP A 11 -7.22 -2.01 6.10
C ASP A 11 -7.92 -2.81 4.98
N SER A 12 -8.37 -2.13 3.91
CA SER A 12 -8.99 -2.82 2.78
C SER A 12 -8.04 -3.76 2.05
N VAL A 13 -6.77 -3.38 1.90
CA VAL A 13 -5.75 -4.23 1.27
C VAL A 13 -5.40 -5.43 2.14
N LEU A 14 -5.29 -5.26 3.45
CA LEU A 14 -5.06 -6.38 4.37
C LEU A 14 -6.26 -7.34 4.40
N ALA A 15 -7.49 -6.82 4.25
CA ALA A 15 -8.69 -7.61 4.07
C ALA A 15 -8.68 -8.45 2.77
N ALA A 16 -8.01 -8.01 1.70
CA ALA A 16 -7.80 -8.85 0.53
C ALA A 16 -6.65 -9.87 0.75
N LEU A 17 -5.56 -9.44 1.38
CA LEU A 17 -4.33 -10.23 1.52
C LEU A 17 -4.45 -11.41 2.50
N TYR A 18 -5.20 -11.29 3.60
CA TYR A 18 -5.24 -12.33 4.66
C TYR A 18 -5.73 -13.70 4.17
N THR A 19 -6.52 -13.71 3.09
CA THR A 19 -7.07 -14.93 2.49
C THR A 19 -5.97 -15.84 1.93
N ARG A 20 -4.82 -15.26 1.57
CA ARG A 20 -3.69 -15.94 0.90
C ARG A 20 -2.70 -16.58 1.86
N TYR A 21 -2.79 -16.27 3.15
CA TYR A 21 -1.87 -16.74 4.18
C TYR A 21 -2.59 -17.64 5.18
N THR A 22 -1.89 -18.64 5.68
CA THR A 22 -2.35 -19.49 6.79
C THR A 22 -2.18 -18.77 8.13
N GLU A 23 -2.82 -19.29 9.18
CA GLU A 23 -2.68 -18.73 10.53
C GLU A 23 -1.22 -18.76 11.04
N LYS A 24 -0.46 -19.78 10.63
CA LYS A 24 0.94 -19.95 11.01
C LYS A 24 1.86 -18.95 10.32
N GLU A 25 1.48 -18.44 9.15
CA GLU A 25 2.24 -17.46 8.37
C GLU A 25 1.95 -16.02 8.78
N LEU A 26 0.87 -15.77 9.53
CA LEU A 26 0.45 -14.44 9.94
C LEU A 26 1.52 -13.64 10.71
N PRO A 27 2.30 -14.24 11.65
CA PRO A 27 3.38 -13.53 12.33
C PRO A 27 4.48 -13.06 11.35
N ALA A 28 4.92 -13.93 10.45
CA ALA A 28 5.93 -13.60 9.44
C ALA A 28 5.42 -12.55 8.44
N LEU A 29 4.13 -12.58 8.13
CA LEU A 29 3.49 -11.53 7.33
C LEU A 29 3.55 -10.17 8.04
N CYS A 30 3.17 -10.11 9.33
CA CYS A 30 3.21 -8.85 10.09
C CYS A 30 4.63 -8.28 10.15
N GLU A 31 5.61 -9.13 10.43
CA GLU A 31 7.03 -8.75 10.44
C GLU A 31 7.49 -8.18 9.10
N ARG A 32 7.20 -8.88 7.99
CA ARG A 32 7.55 -8.42 6.64
C ARG A 32 6.88 -7.11 6.26
N LEU A 33 5.66 -6.88 6.71
CA LEU A 33 4.94 -5.61 6.50
C LEU A 33 5.38 -4.51 7.48
N GLY A 34 6.28 -4.81 8.43
CA GLY A 34 6.70 -3.86 9.46
C GLY A 34 5.61 -3.53 10.47
N LEU A 35 4.58 -4.37 10.56
CA LEU A 35 3.49 -4.29 11.52
C LEU A 35 3.89 -4.91 12.87
N PRO A 36 3.24 -4.50 13.99
CA PRO A 36 3.32 -5.22 15.25
C PRO A 36 2.94 -6.71 15.10
N PRO A 37 3.35 -7.59 16.01
CA PRO A 37 2.90 -8.98 15.99
C PRO A 37 1.36 -9.08 15.96
N PRO A 38 0.80 -10.17 15.41
CA PRO A 38 -0.65 -10.35 15.32
C PRO A 38 -1.35 -10.07 16.64
N GLY A 39 -2.39 -9.23 16.60
CA GLY A 39 -3.16 -8.89 17.80
C GLY A 39 -4.00 -10.05 18.32
N ALA A 40 -4.73 -9.80 19.39
CA ALA A 40 -5.79 -10.69 19.86
C ALA A 40 -6.95 -10.70 18.84
N GLY A 41 -7.50 -11.87 18.57
CA GLY A 41 -8.59 -12.04 17.61
C GLY A 41 -8.89 -13.52 17.38
N SER A 42 -10.13 -13.82 17.02
CA SER A 42 -10.61 -15.18 16.76
C SER A 42 -10.33 -15.63 15.32
N THR A 43 -10.19 -14.67 14.40
CA THR A 43 -9.90 -14.94 12.98
C THR A 43 -8.58 -14.31 12.52
N LYS A 44 -7.99 -14.83 11.44
CA LYS A 44 -6.80 -14.24 10.78
C LYS A 44 -7.00 -12.75 10.46
N HIS A 45 -8.20 -12.41 9.97
CA HIS A 45 -8.56 -11.05 9.61
C HIS A 45 -8.53 -10.15 10.85
N GLU A 46 -9.26 -10.51 11.91
CA GLU A 46 -9.28 -9.75 13.16
C GLU A 46 -7.88 -9.54 13.75
N ARG A 47 -7.04 -10.58 13.73
CA ARG A 47 -5.67 -10.50 14.26
C ARG A 47 -4.79 -9.55 13.45
N LEU A 48 -4.96 -9.51 12.13
CA LEU A 48 -4.21 -8.63 11.23
C LEU A 48 -4.70 -7.17 11.34
N VAL A 49 -6.02 -6.96 11.40
CA VAL A 49 -6.63 -5.64 11.64
C VAL A 49 -6.22 -5.08 13.00
N ALA A 50 -6.21 -5.91 14.05
CA ALA A 50 -5.75 -5.50 15.38
C ALA A 50 -4.26 -5.10 15.38
N SER A 51 -3.43 -5.79 14.59
CA SER A 51 -2.03 -5.42 14.40
C SER A 51 -1.88 -4.07 13.68
N LEU A 52 -2.66 -3.82 12.61
CA LEU A 52 -2.70 -2.52 11.94
C LEU A 52 -3.19 -1.39 12.87
N ALA A 53 -4.20 -1.64 13.69
CA ALA A 53 -4.72 -0.67 14.66
C ALA A 53 -3.67 -0.32 15.73
N ALA A 54 -2.84 -1.28 16.13
CA ALA A 54 -1.72 -1.07 17.04
C ALA A 54 -0.50 -0.40 16.37
N CYS A 55 -0.49 -0.27 15.04
CA CYS A 55 0.61 0.36 14.31
C CYS A 55 0.52 1.89 14.40
N PRO A 56 1.58 2.59 14.89
CA PRO A 56 1.62 4.04 14.94
C PRO A 56 1.52 4.68 13.56
N ASP A 57 0.83 5.82 13.45
CA ASP A 57 0.64 6.56 12.19
C ASP A 57 1.96 6.78 11.45
N GLY A 58 3.01 7.21 12.16
CA GLY A 58 4.32 7.50 11.57
C GLY A 58 4.99 6.31 10.86
N ARG A 59 4.53 5.07 11.10
CA ARG A 59 5.04 3.86 10.43
C ARG A 59 4.20 3.41 9.24
N LEU A 60 2.97 3.91 9.10
CA LEU A 60 2.07 3.53 8.00
C LEU A 60 2.67 3.72 6.60
N PRO A 61 3.52 4.74 6.31
CA PRO A 61 4.09 4.90 4.98
C PRO A 61 5.04 3.75 4.63
N THR A 62 5.86 3.32 5.59
CA THR A 62 6.75 2.16 5.45
C THR A 62 5.95 0.87 5.27
N VAL A 63 4.84 0.71 6.02
CA VAL A 63 3.94 -0.44 5.85
C VAL A 63 3.34 -0.45 4.43
N ALA A 64 2.88 0.70 3.94
CA ALA A 64 2.33 0.83 2.61
C ALA A 64 3.34 0.52 1.50
N ASP A 65 4.59 0.98 1.64
CA ASP A 65 5.68 0.61 0.73
C ASP A 65 5.92 -0.92 0.75
N ALA A 66 5.98 -1.55 1.93
CA ALA A 66 6.12 -2.99 2.07
C ALA A 66 4.93 -3.79 1.51
N VAL A 67 3.73 -3.21 1.52
CA VAL A 67 2.52 -3.79 0.90
C VAL A 67 2.55 -3.65 -0.63
N LEU A 68 3.24 -2.66 -1.19
CA LEU A 68 3.36 -2.44 -2.64
C LEU A 68 4.41 -3.33 -3.33
N GLU A 69 5.46 -3.75 -2.59
CA GLU A 69 6.52 -4.64 -3.08
C GLU A 69 6.05 -5.99 -3.66
N PRO A 70 5.05 -6.69 -3.09
CA PRO A 70 4.56 -7.94 -3.65
C PRO A 70 3.77 -7.73 -4.96
N GLU A 71 4.00 -8.60 -5.94
CA GLU A 71 3.36 -8.55 -7.28
C GLU A 71 1.83 -8.70 -7.28
N LYS A 72 1.19 -9.08 -6.15
CA LYS A 72 -0.20 -9.54 -6.12
C LYS A 72 -1.25 -8.54 -5.61
N LEU A 73 -1.00 -7.25 -5.59
CA LEU A 73 -2.08 -6.27 -5.34
C LEU A 73 -2.97 -6.10 -6.56
N GLY A 74 -4.27 -5.88 -6.35
CA GLY A 74 -5.13 -5.42 -7.44
C GLY A 74 -4.66 -4.07 -7.97
N GLN A 75 -4.85 -3.82 -9.27
CA GLN A 75 -4.43 -2.56 -9.90
C GLN A 75 -5.04 -1.34 -9.20
N ALA A 76 -6.33 -1.39 -8.87
CA ALA A 76 -7.03 -0.30 -8.20
C ALA A 76 -6.45 0.00 -6.80
N GLU A 77 -6.18 -1.04 -6.01
CA GLU A 77 -5.58 -0.92 -4.67
C GLU A 77 -4.17 -0.33 -4.74
N ARG A 78 -3.36 -0.82 -5.68
CA ARG A 78 -2.01 -0.34 -5.94
C ARG A 78 -2.03 1.15 -6.30
N MET A 79 -2.89 1.55 -7.24
CA MET A 79 -3.02 2.94 -7.65
C MET A 79 -3.46 3.84 -6.50
N ALA A 80 -4.44 3.42 -5.70
CA ALA A 80 -4.94 4.19 -4.57
C ALA A 80 -3.86 4.41 -3.48
N LEU A 81 -3.09 3.37 -3.16
CA LEU A 81 -1.95 3.48 -2.22
C LEU A 81 -0.87 4.42 -2.77
N GLN A 82 -0.49 4.26 -4.04
CA GLN A 82 0.51 5.09 -4.69
C GLN A 82 0.08 6.57 -4.75
N GLU A 83 -1.20 6.86 -5.03
CA GLU A 83 -1.74 8.22 -5.03
C GLU A 83 -1.51 8.91 -3.67
N VAL A 84 -1.90 8.25 -2.57
CA VAL A 84 -1.76 8.82 -1.23
C VAL A 84 -0.30 8.99 -0.83
N LEU A 85 0.56 8.02 -1.16
CA LEU A 85 1.99 8.08 -0.86
C LEU A 85 2.68 9.20 -1.67
N CYS A 86 2.36 9.36 -2.95
CA CYS A 86 2.92 10.41 -3.80
C CYS A 86 2.55 11.81 -3.28
N LEU A 87 1.31 12.03 -2.82
CA LEU A 87 0.89 13.30 -2.22
C LEU A 87 1.63 13.61 -0.90
N GLY A 88 2.09 12.58 -0.19
CA GLY A 88 2.84 12.72 1.06
C GLY A 88 4.34 12.93 0.89
N ARG A 89 4.90 12.66 -0.30
CA ARG A 89 6.34 12.75 -0.58
C ARG A 89 6.72 14.14 -1.09
N HIS A 90 7.96 14.53 -0.82
CA HIS A 90 8.56 15.68 -1.52
C HIS A 90 8.62 15.34 -3.01
N HIS A 91 7.91 16.12 -3.83
CA HIS A 91 7.94 16.00 -5.27
C HIS A 91 8.59 17.24 -5.87
N VAL A 92 9.26 17.05 -7.00
CA VAL A 92 9.74 18.15 -7.83
C VAL A 92 8.58 18.54 -8.75
N GLU A 93 8.26 19.83 -8.79
CA GLU A 93 7.27 20.31 -9.75
C GLU A 93 7.84 20.17 -11.17
N ILE A 94 7.17 19.38 -12.02
CA ILE A 94 7.59 19.20 -13.42
C ILE A 94 6.94 20.32 -14.25
N PRO A 95 7.74 21.21 -14.88
CA PRO A 95 7.21 22.31 -15.67
C PRO A 95 6.28 21.84 -16.78
N SER A 96 5.27 22.67 -17.10
CA SER A 96 4.26 22.35 -18.13
C SER A 96 4.86 22.07 -19.51
N ARG A 97 6.00 22.70 -19.84
CA ARG A 97 6.74 22.43 -21.07
C ARG A 97 7.30 21.01 -21.08
N THR A 98 8.04 20.64 -20.04
CA THR A 98 8.65 19.30 -19.90
C THR A 98 7.60 18.20 -19.92
N ARG A 99 6.45 18.38 -19.24
CA ARG A 99 5.33 17.43 -19.30
C ARG A 99 4.80 17.21 -20.72
N ARG A 100 4.69 18.29 -21.53
CA ARG A 100 4.21 18.22 -22.91
C ARG A 100 5.23 17.58 -23.85
N GLU A 101 6.52 17.83 -23.64
CA GLU A 101 7.59 17.20 -24.41
C GLU A 101 7.60 15.68 -24.15
N LEU A 102 7.61 15.27 -22.87
CA LEU A 102 7.49 13.86 -22.50
C LEU A 102 6.25 13.19 -23.08
N ALA A 103 5.09 13.84 -23.00
CA ALA A 103 3.84 13.28 -23.54
C ALA A 103 3.84 13.13 -25.08
N ARG A 104 4.63 13.94 -25.81
CA ARG A 104 4.77 13.77 -27.27
C ARG A 104 5.72 12.62 -27.61
N ASP A 105 6.77 12.46 -26.82
CA ASP A 105 7.79 11.43 -27.04
C ASP A 105 7.33 10.05 -26.51
N PHE A 106 6.26 10.02 -25.71
CA PHE A 106 5.67 8.81 -25.18
C PHE A 106 4.70 8.19 -26.19
N ASP A 107 5.12 7.10 -26.83
CA ASP A 107 4.27 6.32 -27.72
C ASP A 107 3.30 5.44 -26.92
N LEU A 108 2.00 5.74 -27.04
CA LEU A 108 0.93 4.97 -26.39
C LEU A 108 0.71 3.60 -27.05
N SER A 109 1.15 3.41 -28.29
CA SER A 109 0.92 2.17 -29.03
C SER A 109 1.73 0.98 -28.49
N ASP A 110 2.84 1.24 -27.77
CA ASP A 110 3.62 0.23 -27.05
C ASP A 110 2.93 -0.28 -25.77
N HIS A 111 1.84 0.37 -25.34
CA HIS A 111 1.22 0.15 -24.03
C HIS A 111 -0.29 -0.09 -24.06
N LEU A 112 -0.92 0.04 -25.23
CA LEU A 112 -2.33 -0.27 -25.47
C LEU A 112 -2.41 -1.56 -26.29
N GLY A 113 -2.26 -2.70 -25.61
CA GLY A 113 -2.54 -4.03 -26.16
C GLY A 113 -4.02 -4.38 -26.14
#